data_AF-A0A6A3U8K6-F1
#
_entry.id   AF-A0A6A3U8K6-F1
#
_cell.length_a   1.000
_cell.length_b   1.000
_cell.length_c   1.000
_cell.angle_alpha   90.00
_cell.angle_beta   90.00
_cell.angle_gamma   90.00
#
_symmetry.space_group_name_H-M   'P 1'
#
loop_
_entity.id
_entity.type
_entity.pdbx_description
1 polymer ?
#
loop_
_entity_poly.entity_id
_entity_poly.type
_entity_poly.pdbx_seq_one_letter_code
_entity_poly.pdbx_strand_id
1 'polypeptide(L)' 'MLRAPRPRPSFSNVQVSAYFFTPCSDEDAEPVPEYYRGRCGTVRKQTRRNGFSNLM' A
#
# COMPACT_ATOMS: atom_id res chain seq x y z
N MET A 1 -1.76 -6.43 35.82
CA MET A 1 -1.92 -7.26 34.61
C MET A 1 -0.86 -6.83 33.61
N LEU A 2 0.21 -7.60 33.42
CA LEU A 2 1.24 -7.31 32.39
C LEU A 2 0.68 -7.68 31.01
N ARG A 3 0.71 -6.74 30.09
CA ARG A 3 0.23 -6.94 28.72
C ARG A 3 1.18 -7.90 28.00
N ALA A 4 0.63 -8.97 27.42
CA ALA A 4 1.40 -9.91 26.62
C ALA A 4 2.15 -9.18 25.49
N PRO A 5 3.41 -9.54 25.20
CA PRO A 5 4.16 -8.97 24.09
C PRO A 5 3.39 -9.19 22.78
N ARG A 6 3.26 -8.14 21.96
CA ARG A 6 2.69 -8.32 20.62
C ARG A 6 3.66 -9.13 19.76
N PRO A 7 3.18 -10.13 19.02
CA PRO A 7 4.00 -10.80 18.02
C PRO A 7 4.51 -9.77 17.01
N ARG A 8 5.79 -9.86 16.66
CA ARG A 8 6.35 -9.04 15.58
C ARG A 8 5.84 -9.59 14.25
N PRO A 9 5.30 -8.75 13.35
CA PRO A 9 4.89 -9.20 12.03
C PRO A 9 6.11 -9.65 11.21
N SER A 10 5.96 -10.70 10.41
CA SER A 10 7.01 -11.21 9.53
C SER A 10 7.35 -10.26 8.38
N PHE A 11 6.39 -9.41 8.00
CA PHE A 11 6.54 -8.44 6.92
C PHE A 11 6.19 -7.04 7.40
N SER A 12 6.91 -6.05 6.89
CA SER A 12 6.54 -4.66 7.09
C SER A 12 5.29 -4.34 6.28
N ASN A 13 4.57 -3.33 6.73
CA ASN A 13 3.48 -2.71 5.99
C ASN A 13 3.91 -2.42 4.54
N VAL A 14 5.07 -1.78 4.36
CA VAL A 14 5.65 -1.45 3.04
C VAL A 14 5.78 -2.70 2.15
N GLN A 15 6.28 -3.82 2.69
CA GLN A 15 6.38 -5.08 1.94
C GLN A 15 5.02 -5.63 1.52
N VAL A 16 4.03 -5.57 2.41
CA VAL A 16 2.65 -5.99 2.11
C VAL A 16 2.04 -5.08 1.03
N SER A 17 2.24 -3.77 1.12
CA SER A 17 1.72 -2.83 0.13
C SER A 17 2.31 -3.06 -1.26
N ALA A 18 3.63 -3.24 -1.36
CA ALA A 18 4.32 -3.48 -2.63
C ALA A 18 3.91 -4.80 -3.30
N TYR A 19 3.45 -5.78 -2.52
CA TYR A 19 2.94 -7.05 -3.06
C TYR A 19 1.57 -6.91 -3.74
N PHE A 20 0.67 -6.09 -3.17
CA PHE A 20 -0.70 -5.96 -3.65
C PHE A 20 -0.92 -4.81 -4.63
N PHE A 21 -0.07 -3.78 -4.57
CA PHE A 21 -0.24 -2.53 -5.28
C PHE A 21 1.00 -2.20 -6.11
N THR A 22 0.79 -1.88 -7.38
CA THR A 22 1.82 -1.36 -8.27
C THR A 22 1.52 0.11 -8.55
N PRO A 23 2.50 1.03 -8.44
CA PRO A 23 2.29 2.42 -8.81
C PRO A 23 1.85 2.51 -10.27
N CYS A 24 0.87 3.37 -10.56
CA CYS A 24 0.51 3.69 -11.93
C CYS A 24 1.52 4.68 -12.51
N SER A 25 1.80 4.55 -13.80
CA SER A 25 2.55 5.55 -14.56
C SER A 25 1.62 6.37 -15.43
N ASP A 26 1.97 7.63 -15.69
CA ASP A 26 1.31 8.48 -16.69
C ASP A 26 1.80 8.17 -18.12
N GLU A 27 1.43 9.03 -19.07
CA GLU A 27 1.79 8.89 -20.49
C GLU A 27 3.31 9.01 -20.72
N ASP A 28 4.03 9.70 -19.83
CA ASP A 28 5.47 9.88 -19.84
C ASP A 28 6.21 8.77 -19.07
N ALA A 29 5.48 7.71 -18.68
CA ALA A 29 5.95 6.61 -17.82
C ALA A 29 6.35 7.03 -16.39
N GLU A 30 6.03 8.26 -15.98
CA GLU A 30 6.36 8.77 -14.64
C GLU A 30 5.34 8.27 -13.60
N PRO A 31 5.78 7.85 -12.40
CA PRO A 31 4.90 7.29 -11.39
C PRO A 31 3.95 8.37 -10.83
N VAL A 32 2.65 8.11 -10.91
CA VAL A 32 1.62 8.99 -10.34
C VAL A 32 1.40 8.61 -8.87
N PRO A 33 1.85 9.44 -7.90
CA PRO A 33 1.97 9.03 -6.49
C PRO A 33 0.64 8.65 -5.82
N GLU A 34 -0.47 9.12 -6.38
CA GLU A 34 -1.80 8.97 -5.80
C GLU A 34 -2.57 7.79 -6.41
N TYR A 35 -2.07 7.17 -7.48
CA TYR A 35 -2.77 6.11 -8.18
C TYR A 35 -2.00 4.81 -8.13
N TYR A 36 -2.71 3.77 -7.73
CA TYR A 36 -2.17 2.43 -7.63
C TYR A 36 -3.06 1.45 -8.37
N ARG A 37 -2.42 0.50 -9.04
CA ARG A 37 -3.08 -0.65 -9.66
C ARG A 37 -3.01 -1.82 -8.70
N GLY A 38 -4.19 -2.30 -8.29
CA GLY A 38 -4.27 -3.55 -7.53
C GLY A 38 -3.98 -4.75 -8.43
N ARG A 39 -3.62 -5.88 -7.82
CA ARG A 39 -3.44 -7.16 -8.53
C ARG A 39 -4.68 -7.62 -9.32
N CYS A 40 -5.87 -7.16 -8.92
CA CYS A 40 -7.12 -7.39 -9.65
C CYS A 40 -7.26 -6.52 -10.93
N GLY A 41 -6.25 -5.72 -11.27
CA GLY A 41 -6.24 -4.83 -12.43
C GLY A 41 -6.93 -3.48 -12.23
N THR A 42 -7.72 -3.34 -11.16
CA THR A 42 -8.43 -2.10 -10.80
C THR A 42 -7.45 -1.01 -10.36
N VAL A 43 -7.56 0.17 -10.96
CA VAL A 43 -6.83 1.38 -10.54
C VAL A 43 -7.64 2.08 -9.46
N ARG A 44 -6.98 2.48 -8.37
CA ARG A 44 -7.60 3.21 -7.25
C ARG A 44 -6.76 4.42 -6.88
N LYS A 45 -7.44 5.54 -6.63
CA LYS A 45 -6.83 6.73 -6.05
C LYS A 45 -6.69 6.57 -4.54
N GLN A 46 -5.47 6.63 -4.04
CA GLN A 46 -5.20 6.75 -2.61
C GLN A 46 -5.54 8.18 -2.19
N THR A 47 -6.45 8.32 -1.23
CA THR A 47 -6.71 9.61 -0.60
C THR A 47 -6.36 9.52 0.88
N ARG A 48 -6.20 10.67 1.55
CA ARG A 48 -5.90 10.73 2.99
C ARG A 48 -6.89 9.95 3.88
N ARG A 49 -8.12 9.69 3.40
CA ARG A 49 -9.15 8.90 4.14
C ARG A 49 -9.27 7.46 3.67
N ASN A 50 -8.96 7.19 2.40
CA ASN A 50 -9.12 5.88 1.76
C ASN A 50 -7.85 5.04 1.92
N GLY A 51 -6.88 5.55 2.66
CA GLY A 51 -5.51 5.15 2.57
C GLY A 51 -5.32 3.69 2.96
N PHE A 52 -4.76 2.94 2.01
CA PHE A 52 -3.76 1.92 2.31
C PHE A 52 -2.52 2.52 3.02
N SER A 53 -2.56 3.78 3.48
CA SER A 53 -1.53 4.50 4.21
C SER A 53 -1.23 3.92 5.59
N ASN A 54 -2.03 2.98 6.07
CA ASN A 54 -1.62 2.15 7.21
C ASN A 54 -0.69 1.00 6.79
N LEU A 55 -0.57 0.74 5.48
CA LEU A 55 0.32 -0.24 4.87
C LEU A 55 1.53 0.40 4.16
N MET A 56 1.67 1.73 4.11
CA MET A 56 2.91 2.39 3.68
C MET A 56 3.47 3.25 4.80
#